data_AF-A0A1J5DZJ9-F1
#
_entry.id   AF-A0A1J5DZJ9-F1
#
_cell.length_a   1.000
_cell.length_b   1.000
_cell.length_c   1.000
_cell.angle_alpha   90.00
_cell.angle_beta   90.00
_cell.angle_gamma   90.00
#
_symmetry.space_group_name_H-M   'P 1'
#
loop_
_entity.id
_entity.type
_entity.pdbx_description
1 polymer ?
#
loop_
_entity_poly.entity_id
_entity_poly.type
_entity_poly.pdbx_seq_one_letter_code
_entity_poly.pdbx_strand_id
1 'polypeptide(L)'
;MNLNVWEQWKKGYYTWEAATAQLIEQWIRSPLVLGPSGAMLSAMMKVKAKRNEKLAETWGNLGLPTKRDQERSLHLLNQLHSRISDLEERIESLQK
;
A
#
# COMPACT_ATOMS: atom_id res chain seq x y z
N MET A 1 12.22 43.66 5.36
CA MET A 1 13.27 42.74 4.87
C MET A 1 12.72 41.32 4.91
N ASN A 2 12.26 40.77 3.77
CA ASN A 2 12.10 39.31 3.50
C ASN A 2 11.34 38.93 2.21
N LEU A 3 11.15 39.84 1.25
CA LEU A 3 10.51 39.49 -0.05
C LEU A 3 11.47 38.86 -1.08
N ASN A 4 12.77 38.76 -0.78
CA ASN A 4 13.77 38.39 -1.79
C ASN A 4 14.14 36.90 -1.79
N VAL A 5 14.15 36.25 -0.62
CA VAL A 5 14.52 34.83 -0.49
C VAL A 5 13.40 33.92 -1.00
N TRP A 6 12.14 34.26 -0.71
CA TRP A 6 10.98 33.49 -1.17
C TRP A 6 10.80 33.56 -2.69
N GLU A 7 11.02 34.74 -3.30
CA GLU A 7 10.96 34.89 -4.76
C GLU A 7 12.10 34.18 -5.48
N GLN A 8 13.31 34.20 -4.91
CA GLN A 8 14.44 33.43 -5.46
C GLN A 8 14.22 31.92 -5.36
N TRP A 9 13.69 31.44 -4.23
CA TRP A 9 13.30 30.04 -4.07
C TRP A 9 12.21 29.64 -5.07
N LYS A 10 11.14 30.45 -5.23
CA LYS A 10 10.09 30.20 -6.21
C LYS A 10 10.64 30.15 -7.63
N LYS A 11 11.51 31.08 -8.01
CA LYS A 11 12.15 31.09 -9.33
C LYS A 11 12.98 29.82 -9.57
N GLY A 12 13.75 29.39 -8.58
CA GLY A 12 14.49 28.12 -8.62
C GLY A 12 13.57 26.91 -8.75
N TYR A 13 12.52 26.86 -7.94
CA TYR A 13 11.48 25.83 -7.99
C TYR A 13 10.82 25.77 -9.37
N TYR A 14 10.38 26.90 -9.93
CA TYR A 14 9.75 26.94 -11.26
C TYR A 14 10.70 26.51 -12.37
N THR A 15 11.98 26.86 -12.30
CA THR A 15 12.97 26.38 -13.29
C THR A 15 13.21 24.87 -13.17
N TRP A 16 13.26 24.33 -11.96
CA TRP A 16 13.39 22.90 -11.72
C TRP A 16 12.12 22.14 -12.15
N GLU A 17 10.95 22.67 -11.81
CA GLU A 17 9.64 22.14 -12.17
C GLU A 17 9.49 22.10 -13.69
N ALA A 18 9.82 23.19 -14.40
CA ALA A 18 9.73 23.23 -15.86
C ALA A 18 10.67 22.22 -16.53
N ALA A 19 11.93 22.10 -16.06
CA ALA A 19 12.89 21.14 -16.59
C ALA A 19 12.48 19.69 -16.30
N THR A 20 12.01 19.44 -15.07
CA THR A 20 11.57 18.11 -14.63
C THR A 20 10.27 17.72 -15.33
N ALA A 21 9.33 18.65 -15.52
CA ALA A 21 8.10 18.42 -16.24
C ALA A 21 8.37 18.05 -17.70
N GLN A 22 9.27 18.75 -18.39
CA GLN A 22 9.63 18.39 -19.77
C GLN A 22 10.28 16.99 -19.87
N LEU A 23 11.15 16.65 -18.91
CA LEU A 23 11.82 15.35 -18.89
C LEU A 23 10.84 14.21 -18.56
N ILE A 24 9.97 14.41 -17.57
CA ILE A 24 8.90 13.47 -17.21
C ILE A 24 7.90 13.34 -18.36
N GLU A 25 7.53 14.44 -19.01
CA GLU A 25 6.61 14.43 -20.13
C GLU A 25 7.19 13.65 -21.32
N GLN A 26 8.48 13.81 -21.63
CA GLN A 26 9.14 13.00 -22.66
C GLN A 26 9.22 11.52 -22.28
N TRP A 27 9.49 11.21 -21.00
CA TRP A 27 9.53 9.82 -20.52
C TRP A 27 8.16 9.15 -20.49
N ILE A 28 7.11 9.86 -20.07
CA ILE A 28 5.72 9.38 -20.05
C ILE A 28 5.14 9.33 -21.47
N ARG A 29 5.49 10.26 -22.36
CA ARG A 29 5.02 10.22 -23.74
C ARG A 29 5.78 9.21 -24.61
N SER A 30 6.92 8.67 -24.15
CA SER A 30 7.69 7.68 -24.89
C SER A 30 7.21 6.24 -24.59
N PRO A 31 6.51 5.58 -25.52
CA PRO A 31 6.03 4.21 -25.35
C PRO A 31 7.19 3.21 -25.21
N LEU A 32 8.36 3.57 -25.75
CA LEU A 32 9.60 2.79 -25.71
C LEU A 32 10.22 2.72 -24.31
N VAL A 33 9.85 3.62 -23.39
CA VAL A 33 10.31 3.59 -21.99
C VAL A 33 9.21 3.06 -21.08
N LEU A 34 7.97 3.54 -21.23
CA LEU A 34 6.85 3.11 -20.38
C LEU A 34 6.50 1.63 -20.52
N GLY A 35 6.55 1.08 -21.74
CA GLY A 35 6.26 -0.34 -21.97
C GLY A 35 7.27 -1.26 -21.26
N PRO A 36 8.58 -1.15 -21.57
CA PRO A 36 9.60 -1.98 -20.93
C PRO A 36 9.74 -1.75 -19.43
N SER A 37 9.65 -0.50 -18.96
CA SER A 37 9.72 -0.20 -17.51
C SER A 37 8.51 -0.72 -16.74
N GLY A 38 7.30 -0.63 -17.31
CA GLY A 38 6.09 -1.23 -16.76
C GLY A 38 6.17 -2.76 -16.69
N ALA A 39 6.71 -3.39 -17.75
CA ALA A 39 6.94 -4.83 -17.78
C ALA A 39 7.99 -5.27 -16.75
N MET A 40 9.09 -4.53 -16.63
CA MET A 40 10.14 -4.78 -15.64
C MET A 40 9.62 -4.62 -14.20
N LEU A 41 8.91 -3.54 -13.91
CA LEU A 41 8.29 -3.31 -12.60
C LEU A 41 7.28 -4.43 -12.28
N SER A 42 6.46 -4.82 -13.26
CA SER A 42 5.50 -5.92 -13.10
C SER A 42 6.20 -7.25 -12.81
N ALA A 43 7.30 -7.54 -13.51
CA ALA A 43 8.10 -8.73 -13.26
C ALA A 43 8.73 -8.69 -11.86
N MET A 44 9.30 -7.55 -11.46
CA MET A 44 9.89 -7.35 -10.14
C MET A 44 8.84 -7.52 -9.03
N MET A 45 7.63 -6.98 -9.22
CA MET A 45 6.53 -7.14 -8.26
C MET A 45 6.07 -8.59 -8.15
N LYS A 46 5.99 -9.34 -9.26
CA LYS A 46 5.70 -10.79 -9.23
C LYS A 46 6.77 -11.57 -8.48
N VAL A 47 8.04 -11.25 -8.69
CA VAL A 47 9.16 -11.88 -7.95
C VAL A 47 9.07 -11.55 -6.46
N LYS A 48 8.83 -10.28 -6.11
CA LYS A 48 8.63 -9.84 -4.73
C LYS A 48 7.45 -10.55 -4.07
N ALA A 49 6.34 -10.69 -4.77
CA ALA A 49 5.16 -11.40 -4.28
C ALA A 49 5.47 -12.88 -3.97
N LYS A 50 6.09 -13.61 -4.92
CA LYS A 50 6.50 -15.00 -4.71
C LYS A 50 7.51 -15.16 -3.56
N ARG A 51 8.42 -14.21 -3.40
CA ARG A 51 9.37 -14.20 -2.26
C ARG A 51 8.62 -14.05 -0.93
N ASN A 52 7.69 -13.11 -0.85
CA ASN A 52 6.90 -12.89 0.37
C ASN A 52 6.07 -14.13 0.72
N GLU A 53 5.47 -14.78 -0.27
CA GLU A 53 4.72 -16.03 -0.09
C GLU A 53 5.60 -17.15 0.48
N LYS A 54 6.77 -17.40 -0.12
CA LYS A 54 7.72 -18.41 0.38
C LYS A 54 8.23 -18.12 1.79
N LEU A 55 8.50 -16.84 2.10
CA LEU A 55 8.92 -16.44 3.44
C LEU A 55 7.80 -16.67 4.46
N ALA A 56 6.56 -16.32 4.11
CA ALA A 56 5.40 -16.59 4.95
C ALA A 56 5.19 -18.09 5.16
N GLU A 57 5.34 -18.91 4.12
CA GLU A 57 5.27 -20.37 4.23
C GLU A 57 6.38 -20.92 5.13
N THR A 58 7.62 -20.45 4.94
CA THR A 58 8.77 -20.87 5.77
C THR A 58 8.56 -20.50 7.23
N TRP A 59 8.12 -19.27 7.51
CA TRP A 59 7.80 -18.83 8.87
C TRP A 59 6.62 -19.60 9.45
N GLY A 60 5.58 -19.87 8.66
CA GLY A 60 4.44 -20.69 9.08
C GLY A 60 4.86 -22.12 9.43
N ASN A 61 5.72 -22.75 8.63
CA ASN A 61 6.27 -24.08 8.91
C ASN A 61 7.15 -24.12 10.16
N LEU A 62 7.80 -23.00 10.51
CA LEU A 62 8.53 -22.83 11.76
C LEU A 62 7.62 -22.49 12.95
N GLY A 63 6.31 -22.39 12.74
CA GLY A 63 5.34 -22.03 13.78
C GLY A 63 5.33 -20.55 14.15
N LEU A 64 5.99 -19.69 13.37
CA LEU A 64 6.00 -18.24 13.62
C LEU A 64 4.74 -17.58 13.01
N PRO A 65 4.04 -16.70 13.75
CA PRO A 65 2.85 -16.03 13.25
C PRO A 65 3.16 -15.13 12.05
N THR A 66 2.42 -15.32 10.95
CA THR A 66 2.54 -14.45 9.77
C THR A 66 1.50 -13.33 9.79
N LYS A 67 1.72 -12.27 8.98
CA LYS A 67 0.73 -11.19 8.78
C LYS A 67 -0.65 -11.73 8.36
N ARG A 68 -0.66 -12.78 7.52
CA ARG A 68 -1.90 -13.44 7.05
C ARG A 68 -2.62 -14.14 8.19
N ASP A 69 -1.87 -14.74 9.12
CA ASP A 69 -2.46 -15.37 10.32
C ASP A 69 -3.02 -14.33 11.28
N GLN A 70 -2.37 -13.16 11.40
CA GLN A 70 -2.89 -12.03 12.16
C GLN A 70 -4.21 -11.50 11.57
N GLU A 71 -4.26 -11.28 10.25
CA GLU A 71 -5.47 -10.82 9.55
C GLU A 71 -6.62 -11.82 9.70
N ARG A 72 -6.35 -13.13 9.58
CA ARG A 72 -7.34 -14.18 9.82
C ARG A 72 -7.84 -14.16 11.26
N SER A 73 -6.93 -14.04 12.22
CA SER A 73 -7.27 -14.01 13.65
C SER A 73 -8.14 -12.80 13.98
N LEU A 74 -7.77 -11.62 13.48
CA LEU A 74 -8.56 -10.39 13.61
C LEU A 74 -9.96 -10.53 12.99
N HIS A 75 -10.05 -11.15 11.81
CA HIS A 75 -11.34 -11.40 11.17
C HIS A 75 -12.24 -12.32 12.00
N LEU A 76 -11.69 -13.42 12.53
CA LEU A 76 -12.42 -14.36 13.39
C LEU A 76 -12.85 -13.71 14.70
N LEU A 77 -11.98 -12.90 15.32
CA LEU A 77 -12.33 -12.13 16.52
C LEU A 77 -13.52 -11.19 16.25
N ASN A 78 -13.51 -10.50 15.12
CA ASN A 78 -14.62 -9.63 14.75
C ASN A 78 -15.92 -10.42 14.54
N GLN A 79 -15.86 -11.57 13.88
CA GLN A 79 -17.03 -12.43 13.70
C GLN A 79 -17.58 -12.97 15.03
N LEU A 80 -16.70 -13.36 15.96
CA LEU A 80 -17.11 -13.79 17.29
C LEU A 80 -17.80 -12.66 18.04
N HIS A 81 -17.22 -11.45 18.00
CA HIS A 81 -17.81 -10.27 18.62
C HIS A 81 -19.22 -9.97 18.06
N SER A 82 -19.40 -9.99 16.74
CA SER A 82 -20.72 -9.81 16.13
C SER A 82 -21.73 -10.85 16.60
N ARG A 83 -21.36 -12.14 16.64
CA ARG A 83 -22.25 -13.20 17.10
C ARG A 83 -22.62 -13.08 18.57
N ILE A 84 -21.68 -12.63 19.41
CA ILE A 84 -21.94 -12.38 20.83
C ILE A 84 -22.96 -11.24 20.96
N SER A 85 -22.74 -10.14 20.25
CA SER A 85 -23.68 -9.01 20.22
C SER A 85 -25.09 -9.45 19.79
N ASP A 86 -25.20 -10.24 18.72
CA ASP A 86 -26.49 -10.77 18.24
C ASP A 86 -27.18 -11.66 19.28
N LEU A 87 -26.41 -12.44 20.06
CA LEU A 87 -26.93 -13.29 21.12
C LEU A 87 -27.38 -12.47 22.32
N GLU A 88 -26.62 -11.42 22.69
CA GLU A 88 -26.98 -10.48 23.75
C GLU A 88 -28.31 -9.78 23.42
N GLU A 89 -28.47 -9.28 22.20
CA GLU A 89 -29.71 -8.66 21.73
C GLU A 89 -30.91 -9.63 21.79
N ARG A 90 -30.70 -10.90 21.38
CA ARG A 90 -31.75 -11.93 21.45
C ARG A 90 -32.14 -12.25 22.88
N ILE A 91 -31.18 -12.37 23.80
CA ILE A 91 -31.46 -12.62 25.21
C ILE A 91 -32.27 -11.46 25.79
N GLU A 92 -31.89 -10.22 25.49
CA GLU A 92 -32.64 -9.03 25.95
C GLU A 92 -34.07 -9.03 25.41
N SER A 93 -34.28 -9.45 24.16
CA SER A 93 -35.61 -9.55 23.55
C SER A 93 -36.49 -10.63 24.18
N LEU A 94 -35.90 -11.71 24.70
CA LEU A 94 -36.62 -12.84 25.33
C LEU A 94 -36.89 -12.61 26.82
N GLN A 95 -36.17 -11.67 27.45
CA GLN A 95 -36.36 -11.26 28.84
C GLN A 95 -37.39 -10.13 29.00
N LYS A 96 -37.88 -9.55 27.90
CA LYS A 96 -39.00 -8.61 27.84
C LYS A 96 -40.32 -9.35 27.68
#